data_AF-A0A838E1W3-F1
#
_entry.id   AF-A0A838E1W3-F1
#
_cell.length_a   1.000
_cell.length_b   1.000
_cell.length_c   1.000
_cell.angle_alpha   90.00
_cell.angle_beta   90.00
_cell.angle_gamma   90.00
#
_symmetry.space_group_name_H-M   'P 1'
#
loop_
_entity.id
_entity.type
_entity.pdbx_description
1 polymer ?
#
loop_
_entity_poly.entity_id
_entity_poly.type
_entity_poly.pdbx_seq_one_letter_code
_entity_poly.pdbx_strand_id
1 'polypeptide(L)'
;MNEQLYCSSVYTLGVIWLLITPHTLYAEDIWALVRVPSTDLSLGRLSRSSSFPNAYYNEFPCAPDKGLGVSFRFHQLKFNELVKVRTHVGPEVECEFQHFFYRGHDKKQYNRAWVLKRDLVFLKDLPSKDLLSHIPPLYKMNDHVSRYNKNVLTLTVPWLDRTTVNTYSAGTRFMRSPSKDTKTSYGIFVIEGTSLKSSVKFVPRVSALVSYPQNSSQAAALFVRLLKQWAHDKDGIIPYVFGGCSYKRKIIPQGFSLVSKIRSGEQISYWQRKNLQPQSLSGFDCSSMILCAAQICGIPYFYKNSFTLYHSMEMLKKDEKLKEGDIIWYSGHVMVVSDIQKNLLIEAVGYEAGYGRVHEISIDKVFKQISTYAELVTAYQKETPLERLHSSGRPLKAVYEVKLFALKSLWNNRRR
;
A
#
# COMPACT_ATOMS: atom_id res chain seq x y z
N MET A 1 57.37 -2.85 -64.23
CA MET A 1 56.59 -4.09 -64.46
C MET A 1 56.87 -5.01 -63.28
N ASN A 2 55.81 -5.57 -62.68
CA ASN A 2 55.79 -6.55 -61.58
C ASN A 2 57.11 -6.88 -60.89
N GLU A 3 57.21 -6.64 -59.57
CA GLU A 3 57.48 -7.72 -58.60
C GLU A 3 57.49 -7.22 -57.15
N GLN A 4 56.90 -8.09 -56.33
CA GLN A 4 57.02 -8.31 -54.88
C GLN A 4 57.98 -7.43 -54.07
N LEU A 5 57.46 -6.89 -52.95
CA LEU A 5 58.22 -6.72 -51.71
C LEU A 5 57.35 -7.08 -50.50
N TYR A 6 57.80 -8.11 -49.81
CA TYR A 6 57.30 -8.65 -48.54
C TYR A 6 57.84 -7.83 -47.35
N CYS A 7 57.10 -7.91 -46.23
CA CYS A 7 57.54 -7.77 -44.84
C CYS A 7 58.07 -6.41 -44.33
N SER A 8 57.29 -5.77 -43.46
CA SER A 8 57.47 -5.86 -41.99
C SER A 8 56.73 -4.74 -41.26
N SER A 9 55.80 -5.11 -40.36
CA SER A 9 55.58 -4.48 -39.04
C SER A 9 54.29 -5.04 -38.42
N VAL A 10 54.46 -6.17 -37.75
CA VAL A 10 53.63 -6.58 -36.62
C VAL A 10 53.89 -5.59 -35.46
N TYR A 11 52.92 -5.47 -34.54
CA TYR A 11 52.94 -4.71 -33.27
C TYR A 11 52.30 -3.31 -33.26
N THR A 12 50.96 -3.20 -33.37
CA THR A 12 50.16 -2.29 -32.52
C THR A 12 48.64 -2.56 -32.55
N LEU A 13 48.19 -3.80 -32.38
CA LEU A 13 46.74 -4.11 -32.31
C LEU A 13 46.38 -5.09 -31.19
N GLY A 14 46.95 -4.90 -30.00
CA GLY A 14 46.76 -5.87 -28.92
C GLY A 14 46.90 -5.35 -27.50
N VAL A 15 46.39 -4.15 -27.15
CA VAL A 15 46.28 -3.74 -25.71
C VAL A 15 45.06 -2.86 -25.36
N ILE A 16 44.18 -2.44 -26.29
CA ILE A 16 43.04 -1.55 -25.93
C ILE A 16 41.68 -2.27 -25.99
N TRP A 17 41.61 -3.51 -25.48
CA TRP A 17 40.32 -4.23 -25.36
C TRP A 17 40.13 -4.96 -24.03
N LEU A 18 40.98 -4.69 -23.03
CA LEU A 18 41.02 -5.44 -21.76
C LEU A 18 40.87 -4.59 -20.48
N LEU A 19 40.45 -3.32 -20.58
CA LEU A 19 40.23 -2.45 -19.40
C LEU A 19 38.89 -1.70 -19.39
N ILE A 20 37.89 -2.20 -20.12
CA ILE A 20 36.48 -1.88 -19.85
C ILE A 20 35.76 -3.18 -19.53
N THR A 21 36.27 -3.94 -18.57
CA THR A 21 35.34 -4.68 -17.71
C THR A 21 34.48 -3.61 -17.06
N PRO A 22 33.16 -3.54 -17.34
CA PRO A 22 32.31 -2.71 -16.51
C PRO A 22 32.56 -3.25 -15.11
N HIS A 23 33.16 -2.43 -14.25
CA HIS A 23 33.07 -2.67 -12.83
C HIS A 23 31.57 -2.74 -12.57
N THR A 24 31.07 -3.97 -12.54
CA THR A 24 29.93 -4.34 -11.73
C THR A 24 30.42 -4.08 -10.32
N LEU A 25 30.49 -2.79 -9.98
CA LEU A 25 30.48 -2.26 -8.64
C LEU A 25 29.41 -3.10 -7.98
N TYR A 26 29.83 -3.99 -7.08
CA TYR A 26 28.92 -4.65 -6.15
C TYR A 26 28.12 -3.50 -5.58
N ALA A 27 26.87 -3.39 -6.04
CA ALA A 27 26.06 -2.24 -5.73
C ALA A 27 25.85 -2.33 -4.23
N GLU A 28 26.57 -1.49 -3.48
CA GLU A 28 26.36 -1.40 -2.05
C GLU A 28 24.87 -1.27 -1.81
N ASP A 29 24.37 -1.95 -0.77
CA ASP A 29 22.96 -1.91 -0.44
C ASP A 29 22.58 -0.49 -0.01
N ILE A 30 22.16 0.32 -0.99
CA ILE A 30 21.73 1.70 -0.74
C ILE A 30 20.32 1.65 -0.15
N TRP A 31 20.19 2.09 1.09
CA TRP A 31 18.92 2.20 1.79
C TRP A 31 18.50 3.65 1.95
N ALA A 32 17.19 3.89 1.91
CA ALA A 32 16.61 5.19 2.17
C ALA A 32 15.34 5.07 3.04
N LEU A 33 15.02 6.17 3.71
CA LEU A 33 13.86 6.35 4.57
C LEU A 33 12.90 7.36 3.95
N VAL A 34 11.60 7.10 4.00
CA VAL A 34 10.58 8.09 3.62
C VAL A 34 10.50 9.20 4.67
N ARG A 35 10.76 10.45 4.24
CA ARG A 35 10.80 11.64 5.13
C ARG A 35 9.54 12.50 5.12
N VAL A 36 8.61 12.22 4.21
CA VAL A 36 7.32 12.91 4.12
C VAL A 36 6.22 12.06 4.77
N PRO A 37 5.09 12.65 5.21
CA PRO A 37 4.00 11.87 5.82
C PRO A 37 3.49 10.73 4.96
N SER A 38 3.47 10.93 3.64
CA SER A 38 3.15 9.91 2.64
C SER A 38 3.71 10.30 1.28
N THR A 39 4.17 9.35 0.47
CA THR A 39 4.59 9.57 -0.93
C THR A 39 4.00 8.50 -1.85
N ASP A 40 3.69 8.90 -3.08
CA ASP A 40 3.07 8.04 -4.08
C ASP A 40 4.14 7.18 -4.79
N LEU A 41 3.80 5.92 -5.07
CA LEU A 41 4.60 5.00 -5.87
C LEU A 41 3.98 4.83 -7.25
N SER A 42 4.82 4.72 -8.28
CA SER A 42 4.42 4.45 -9.66
C SER A 42 5.09 3.17 -10.20
N LEU A 43 4.35 2.33 -10.93
CA LEU A 43 4.93 1.14 -11.58
C LEU A 43 5.93 1.48 -12.68
N GLY A 44 5.83 2.68 -13.26
CA GLY A 44 6.70 3.16 -14.32
C GLY A 44 7.29 4.52 -14.00
N ARG A 45 8.42 4.83 -14.63
CA ARG A 45 9.08 6.11 -14.50
C ARG A 45 8.27 7.21 -15.20
N LEU A 46 7.84 8.24 -14.48
CA LEU A 46 7.00 9.31 -15.04
C LEU A 46 7.81 10.33 -15.86
N SER A 47 9.10 10.48 -15.57
CA SER A 47 9.99 11.35 -16.36
C SER A 47 10.17 10.90 -17.83
N ARG A 48 9.77 9.67 -18.19
CA ARG A 48 9.69 9.28 -19.62
C ARG A 48 8.54 9.98 -20.35
N SER A 49 7.50 10.35 -19.62
CA SER A 49 6.27 10.93 -20.16
C SER A 49 6.18 12.43 -19.92
N SER A 50 7.10 13.03 -19.15
CA SER A 50 7.10 14.47 -18.85
C SER A 50 8.46 14.99 -18.39
N SER A 51 8.78 16.22 -18.78
CA SER A 51 9.89 17.00 -18.22
C SER A 51 9.69 17.40 -16.74
N PHE A 52 8.46 17.32 -16.22
CA PHE A 52 8.09 17.73 -14.86
C PHE A 52 7.41 16.61 -14.07
N PRO A 53 8.12 15.52 -13.72
CA PRO A 53 7.52 14.38 -13.00
C PRO A 53 6.87 14.79 -11.67
N ASN A 54 7.40 15.80 -10.97
CA ASN A 54 6.83 16.33 -9.72
C ASN A 54 5.38 16.79 -9.88
N ALA A 55 5.02 17.39 -11.01
CA ALA A 55 3.65 17.82 -11.29
C ALA A 55 2.71 16.61 -11.42
N TYR A 56 3.15 15.55 -12.11
CA TYR A 56 2.36 14.33 -12.27
C TYR A 56 2.03 13.63 -10.95
N TYR A 57 3.01 13.45 -10.06
CA TYR A 57 2.75 12.86 -8.74
C TYR A 57 1.77 13.71 -7.92
N ASN A 58 1.80 15.03 -8.06
CA ASN A 58 0.92 15.95 -7.35
C ASN A 58 -0.50 16.04 -7.93
N GLU A 59 -0.72 15.54 -9.14
CA GLU A 59 -1.97 15.66 -9.89
C GLU A 59 -2.73 14.34 -10.03
N PHE A 60 -2.25 13.26 -9.41
CA PHE A 60 -2.95 11.98 -9.48
C PHE A 60 -4.39 12.10 -8.93
N PRO A 61 -5.39 11.67 -9.72
CA PRO A 61 -6.79 11.79 -9.32
C PRO A 61 -7.14 10.80 -8.19
N CYS A 62 -8.39 10.85 -7.72
CA CYS A 62 -8.86 9.87 -6.73
C CYS A 62 -8.88 8.47 -7.33
N ALA A 63 -9.45 8.31 -8.52
CA ALA A 63 -9.41 7.05 -9.26
C ALA A 63 -9.51 7.31 -10.77
N PRO A 64 -8.81 6.54 -11.62
CA PRO A 64 -9.03 6.58 -13.06
C PRO A 64 -10.40 5.97 -13.40
N ASP A 65 -10.98 6.40 -14.51
CA ASP A 65 -12.19 5.81 -15.09
C ASP A 65 -11.88 5.27 -16.50
N LYS A 66 -11.45 6.14 -17.43
CA LYS A 66 -11.04 5.76 -18.80
C LYS A 66 -9.79 6.51 -19.25
N GLY A 67 -9.00 5.86 -20.09
CA GLY A 67 -7.83 6.44 -20.75
C GLY A 67 -6.51 6.01 -20.10
N LEU A 68 -5.50 5.77 -20.93
CA LEU A 68 -4.17 5.41 -20.45
C LEU A 68 -3.51 6.62 -19.78
N GLY A 69 -2.70 6.36 -18.75
CA GLY A 69 -1.92 7.40 -18.07
C GLY A 69 -2.71 8.42 -17.26
N VAL A 70 -3.99 8.16 -16.97
CA VAL A 70 -4.80 8.99 -16.06
C VAL A 70 -4.29 8.94 -14.62
N SER A 71 -3.91 7.76 -14.17
CA SER A 71 -3.24 7.57 -12.88
C SER A 71 -2.20 6.48 -13.03
N PHE A 72 -1.00 6.77 -12.54
CA PHE A 72 0.08 5.80 -12.41
C PHE A 72 0.30 5.41 -10.95
N ARG A 73 -0.51 5.94 -10.02
CA ARG A 73 -0.43 5.61 -8.59
C ARG A 73 -0.68 4.12 -8.42
N PHE A 74 0.32 3.45 -7.87
CA PHE A 74 0.31 2.04 -7.57
C PHE A 74 0.12 1.78 -6.08
N HIS A 75 0.85 2.52 -5.25
CA HIS A 75 0.85 2.41 -3.80
C HIS A 75 1.18 3.78 -3.19
N GLN A 76 1.15 3.87 -1.86
CA GLN A 76 1.65 5.01 -1.12
C GLN A 76 2.51 4.53 0.03
N LEU A 77 3.76 4.99 0.07
CA LEU A 77 4.61 4.79 1.24
C LEU A 77 4.25 5.79 2.33
N LYS A 78 4.52 5.42 3.58
CA LYS A 78 4.33 6.23 4.77
C LYS A 78 5.65 6.71 5.33
N PHE A 79 5.61 7.75 6.15
CA PHE A 79 6.75 8.19 6.92
C PHE A 79 7.45 7.03 7.64
N ASN A 80 8.78 7.09 7.73
CA ASN A 80 9.64 6.06 8.31
C ASN A 80 9.66 4.69 7.60
N GLU A 81 8.99 4.52 6.46
CA GLU A 81 9.16 3.29 5.69
C GLU A 81 10.55 3.25 5.05
N LEU A 82 11.24 2.13 5.27
CA LEU A 82 12.56 1.85 4.74
C LEU A 82 12.43 1.17 3.37
N VAL A 83 13.22 1.64 2.42
CA VAL A 83 13.25 1.15 1.04
C VAL A 83 14.68 0.91 0.58
N LYS A 84 14.87 -0.12 -0.25
CA LYS A 84 16.15 -0.40 -0.86
C LYS A 84 16.20 0.24 -2.24
N VAL A 85 17.12 1.18 -2.45
CA VAL A 85 17.26 1.90 -3.72
C VAL A 85 18.04 1.04 -4.70
N ARG A 86 17.45 0.75 -5.85
CA ARG A 86 18.06 -0.09 -6.90
C ARG A 86 18.72 0.72 -7.99
N THR A 87 18.09 1.82 -8.39
CA THR A 87 18.64 2.77 -9.36
C THR A 87 18.08 4.17 -9.14
N HIS A 88 18.77 5.19 -9.64
CA HIS A 88 18.29 6.56 -9.67
C HIS A 88 18.30 7.08 -11.11
N VAL A 89 17.29 7.86 -11.49
CA VAL A 89 17.25 8.55 -12.78
C VAL A 89 16.61 9.93 -12.59
N GLY A 90 17.43 10.97 -12.65
CA GLY A 90 16.99 12.35 -12.44
C GLY A 90 16.30 12.52 -11.07
N PRO A 91 15.05 13.00 -11.02
CA PRO A 91 14.32 13.25 -9.77
C PRO A 91 13.63 12.00 -9.19
N GLU A 92 13.68 10.85 -9.87
CA GLU A 92 13.03 9.61 -9.45
C GLU A 92 14.06 8.53 -9.09
N VAL A 93 13.70 7.66 -8.15
CA VAL A 93 14.47 6.46 -7.83
C VAL A 93 13.58 5.23 -7.90
N GLU A 94 14.13 4.13 -8.37
CA GLU A 94 13.46 2.83 -8.29
C GLU A 94 13.82 2.19 -6.95
N CYS A 95 12.78 1.84 -6.20
CA CYS A 95 12.91 1.22 -4.88
C CYS A 95 12.38 -0.21 -4.90
N GLU A 96 12.99 -1.05 -4.08
CA GLU A 96 12.51 -2.38 -3.74
C GLU A 96 11.95 -2.39 -2.31
N PHE A 97 10.80 -3.05 -2.13
CA PHE A 97 10.04 -3.09 -0.88
C PHE A 97 10.04 -4.50 -0.28
N GLN A 98 10.09 -4.56 1.05
CA GLN A 98 10.04 -5.84 1.79
C GLN A 98 8.72 -6.08 2.52
N HIS A 99 7.85 -5.08 2.54
CA HIS A 99 6.60 -5.09 3.31
C HIS A 99 5.36 -5.31 2.45
N PHE A 100 5.50 -5.42 1.13
CA PHE A 100 4.47 -5.94 0.24
C PHE A 100 5.09 -6.46 -1.05
N PHE A 101 4.31 -7.22 -1.79
CA PHE A 101 4.59 -7.60 -3.16
C PHE A 101 3.30 -7.62 -3.99
N TYR A 102 3.45 -7.66 -5.30
CA TYR A 102 2.36 -7.86 -6.23
C TYR A 102 2.71 -8.89 -7.31
N ARG A 103 1.68 -9.48 -7.90
CA ARG A 103 1.80 -10.27 -9.12
C ARG A 103 1.28 -9.49 -10.32
N GLY A 104 2.05 -9.54 -11.41
CA GLY A 104 1.65 -9.04 -12.72
C GLY A 104 0.82 -10.05 -13.49
N HIS A 105 0.38 -9.71 -14.70
CA HIS A 105 -0.37 -10.62 -15.58
C HIS A 105 0.43 -11.86 -15.98
N ASP A 106 1.76 -11.76 -16.00
CA ASP A 106 2.69 -12.87 -16.19
C ASP A 106 2.84 -13.77 -14.96
N LYS A 107 2.07 -13.50 -13.90
CA LYS A 107 2.05 -14.18 -12.60
C LYS A 107 3.36 -14.11 -11.82
N LYS A 108 4.37 -13.39 -12.31
CA LYS A 108 5.64 -13.20 -11.58
C LYS A 108 5.43 -12.26 -10.40
N GLN A 109 6.24 -12.47 -9.37
CA GLN A 109 6.23 -11.63 -8.18
C GLN A 109 7.15 -10.43 -8.39
N TYR A 110 6.63 -9.26 -8.03
CA TYR A 110 7.29 -7.98 -8.11
C TYR A 110 7.15 -7.23 -6.78
N ASN A 111 8.15 -6.44 -6.44
CA ASN A 111 8.17 -5.60 -5.25
C ASN A 111 8.95 -4.32 -5.51
N ARG A 112 8.93 -3.83 -6.76
CA ARG A 112 9.63 -2.62 -7.18
C ARG A 112 8.68 -1.59 -7.76
N ALA A 113 8.98 -0.33 -7.50
CA ALA A 113 8.27 0.84 -8.02
C ALA A 113 9.14 2.09 -7.96
N TRP A 114 8.75 3.12 -8.70
CA TRP A 114 9.38 4.42 -8.74
C TRP A 114 8.77 5.37 -7.71
N VAL A 115 9.60 6.22 -7.12
CA VAL A 115 9.23 7.26 -6.16
C VAL A 115 10.08 8.52 -6.39
N LEU A 116 9.59 9.67 -5.94
CA LEU A 116 10.36 10.91 -5.98
C LEU A 116 11.53 10.86 -4.99
N LYS A 117 12.75 11.14 -5.49
CA LYS A 117 13.97 11.17 -4.68
C LYS A 117 13.90 12.16 -3.51
N ARG A 118 13.24 13.31 -3.72
CA ARG A 118 13.09 14.37 -2.71
C ARG A 118 12.28 13.94 -1.48
N ASP A 119 11.48 12.88 -1.62
CA ASP A 119 10.62 12.36 -0.55
C ASP A 119 11.37 11.34 0.34
N LEU A 120 12.65 11.10 0.04
CA LEU A 120 13.53 10.16 0.73
C LEU A 120 14.72 10.86 1.41
N VAL A 121 15.27 10.20 2.43
CA VAL A 121 16.59 10.48 3.03
C VAL A 121 17.40 9.19 2.91
N PHE A 122 18.57 9.23 2.29
CA PHE A 122 19.44 8.05 2.24
C PHE A 122 20.08 7.83 3.60
N LEU A 123 20.16 6.57 4.04
CA LEU A 123 20.69 6.26 5.38
C LEU A 123 22.16 6.65 5.53
N LYS A 124 22.93 6.62 4.42
CA LYS A 124 24.32 7.07 4.39
C LYS A 124 24.48 8.59 4.61
N ASP A 125 23.42 9.36 4.38
CA ASP A 125 23.42 10.81 4.54
C ASP A 125 22.99 11.23 5.98
N LEU A 126 22.73 10.27 6.87
CA LEU A 126 22.42 10.57 8.26
C LEU A 126 23.68 11.09 8.99
N PRO A 127 23.57 12.17 9.78
CA PRO A 127 24.73 12.79 10.45
C PRO A 127 25.35 11.92 11.55
N SER A 128 24.59 10.95 12.09
CA SER A 128 25.09 9.99 13.08
C SER A 128 24.46 8.61 12.86
N LYS A 129 25.25 7.56 13.04
CA LYS A 129 24.79 6.15 13.02
C LYS A 129 23.81 5.85 14.16
N ASP A 130 23.85 6.59 15.27
CA ASP A 130 22.94 6.39 16.40
C ASP A 130 21.48 6.64 16.01
N LEU A 131 21.23 7.49 15.01
CA LEU A 131 19.90 7.75 14.48
C LEU A 131 19.25 6.51 13.87
N LEU A 132 20.03 5.51 13.45
CA LEU A 132 19.48 4.24 12.96
C LEU A 132 18.66 3.51 14.03
N SER A 133 19.01 3.69 15.31
CA SER A 133 18.26 3.10 16.44
C SER A 133 16.88 3.76 16.65
N HIS A 134 16.66 4.93 16.06
CA HIS A 134 15.38 5.66 16.11
C HIS A 134 14.46 5.33 14.93
N ILE A 135 14.92 4.52 13.98
CA ILE A 135 14.14 4.07 12.82
C ILE A 135 13.51 2.71 13.14
N PRO A 136 12.19 2.52 12.94
CA PRO A 136 11.56 1.24 13.17
C PRO A 136 12.14 0.17 12.23
N PRO A 137 12.34 -1.07 12.71
CA PRO A 137 12.85 -2.14 11.87
C PRO A 137 11.89 -2.44 10.72
N LEU A 138 12.44 -2.83 9.57
CA LEU A 138 11.69 -3.24 8.38
C LEU A 138 10.62 -4.28 8.71
N TYR A 139 9.46 -4.13 8.08
CA TYR A 139 8.47 -5.20 8.01
C TYR A 139 8.93 -6.15 6.89
N LYS A 140 9.26 -7.40 7.24
CA LYS A 140 9.81 -8.38 6.29
C LYS A 140 8.80 -9.49 6.02
N MET A 141 8.60 -9.81 4.75
CA MET A 141 7.77 -10.93 4.28
C MET A 141 8.04 -12.27 4.98
N ASN A 142 9.30 -12.51 5.34
CA ASN A 142 9.75 -13.78 5.91
C ASN A 142 10.04 -13.70 7.41
N ASP A 143 9.91 -12.52 8.04
CA ASP A 143 10.11 -12.46 9.49
C ASP A 143 8.90 -13.11 10.16
N HIS A 144 9.19 -14.06 11.05
CA HIS A 144 8.16 -14.65 11.89
C HIS A 144 7.39 -13.53 12.59
N VAL A 145 6.06 -13.68 12.61
CA VAL A 145 5.13 -12.88 13.42
C VAL A 145 5.61 -12.73 14.89
N SER A 146 6.51 -13.61 15.36
CA SER A 146 7.14 -13.59 16.68
C SER A 146 8.18 -12.49 16.94
N ARG A 147 8.63 -11.70 15.95
CA ARG A 147 9.50 -10.53 16.23
C ARG A 147 8.69 -9.31 16.66
N TYR A 148 7.86 -9.49 17.68
CA TYR A 148 7.21 -8.40 18.37
C TYR A 148 8.27 -7.50 18.99
N ASN A 149 8.26 -6.23 18.62
CA ASN A 149 9.14 -5.25 19.22
C ASN A 149 8.29 -4.29 20.06
N LYS A 150 8.32 -4.45 21.39
CA LYS A 150 7.62 -3.57 22.35
C LYS A 150 8.04 -2.09 22.26
N ASN A 151 9.14 -1.82 21.56
CA ASN A 151 9.64 -0.48 21.27
C ASN A 151 9.17 0.03 19.91
N VAL A 152 8.28 -0.67 19.19
CA VAL A 152 7.65 -0.16 17.97
C VAL A 152 6.21 0.22 18.28
N LEU A 153 5.85 1.45 17.93
CA LEU A 153 4.50 1.98 17.96
C LEU A 153 4.00 2.13 16.53
N THR A 154 2.76 1.72 16.27
CA THR A 154 2.08 1.91 14.97
C THR A 154 0.82 2.73 15.15
N LEU A 155 0.63 3.77 14.34
CA LEU A 155 -0.60 4.57 14.36
C LEU A 155 -1.81 3.76 13.87
N THR A 156 -2.92 3.80 14.60
CA THR A 156 -4.21 3.21 14.18
C THR A 156 -5.12 4.22 13.50
N VAL A 157 -4.88 5.52 13.73
CA VAL A 157 -5.56 6.66 13.11
C VAL A 157 -4.51 7.73 12.77
N PRO A 158 -4.83 8.70 11.90
CA PRO A 158 -3.90 9.78 11.60
C PRO A 158 -3.57 10.60 12.85
N TRP A 159 -2.33 11.09 12.94
CA TRP A 159 -1.87 11.90 14.06
C TRP A 159 -1.19 13.18 13.54
N LEU A 160 -1.68 14.34 13.98
CA LEU A 160 -1.10 15.65 13.70
C LEU A 160 -0.03 15.97 14.74
N ASP A 161 1.22 16.03 14.30
CA ASP A 161 2.28 16.68 15.07
C ASP A 161 2.12 18.19 14.94
N ARG A 162 1.70 18.83 16.04
CA ARG A 162 1.48 20.28 16.10
C ARG A 162 2.77 21.07 15.96
N THR A 163 3.94 20.50 16.27
CA THR A 163 5.21 21.22 16.13
C THR A 163 5.61 21.35 14.67
N THR A 164 5.50 20.27 13.89
CA THR A 164 5.90 20.28 12.47
C THR A 164 4.73 20.54 11.52
N VAL A 165 3.51 20.62 12.05
CA VAL A 165 2.24 20.74 11.29
C VAL A 165 2.08 19.59 10.27
N ASN A 166 2.67 18.43 10.56
CA ASN A 166 2.59 17.26 9.70
C ASN A 166 1.56 16.28 10.27
N THR A 167 0.67 15.81 9.40
CA THR A 167 -0.26 14.72 9.77
C THR A 167 0.24 13.40 9.23
N TYR A 168 0.70 12.53 10.12
CA TYR A 168 1.18 11.19 9.80
C TYR A 168 0.01 10.25 9.58
N SER A 169 0.16 9.35 8.61
CA SER A 169 -0.88 8.40 8.21
C SER A 169 -1.11 7.31 9.25
N ALA A 170 -2.33 6.79 9.37
CA ALA A 170 -2.54 5.47 9.98
C ALA A 170 -1.60 4.43 9.32
N GLY A 171 -1.03 3.53 10.12
CA GLY A 171 0.00 2.57 9.69
C GLY A 171 1.44 3.09 9.81
N THR A 172 1.66 4.38 10.06
CA THR A 172 3.02 4.92 10.30
C THR A 172 3.61 4.30 11.55
N ARG A 173 4.88 3.87 11.47
CA ARG A 173 5.60 3.23 12.57
C ARG A 173 6.66 4.18 13.14
N PHE A 174 6.84 4.11 14.44
CA PHE A 174 7.85 4.88 15.17
C PHE A 174 8.60 3.99 16.17
N MET A 175 9.86 4.31 16.41
CA MET A 175 10.55 3.82 17.60
C MET A 175 10.02 4.56 18.82
N ARG A 176 9.53 3.81 19.81
CA ARG A 176 9.05 4.28 21.10
C ARG A 176 10.24 4.52 22.02
N SER A 177 10.11 5.52 22.88
CA SER A 177 10.98 5.81 24.00
C SER A 177 10.22 5.54 25.29
N PRO A 178 10.22 4.29 25.81
CA PRO A 178 9.36 3.92 26.95
C PRO A 178 9.62 4.73 28.21
N SER A 179 10.84 5.21 28.42
CA SER A 179 11.19 6.08 29.55
C SER A 179 10.56 7.48 29.47
N LYS A 180 10.00 7.85 28.32
CA LYS A 180 9.29 9.11 28.08
C LYS A 180 7.77 8.93 27.98
N ASP A 181 7.27 7.72 28.15
CA ASP A 181 5.82 7.48 28.16
C ASP A 181 5.14 8.19 29.34
N THR A 182 3.91 8.63 29.12
CA THR A 182 3.02 9.15 30.16
C THR A 182 1.78 8.26 30.30
N LYS A 183 0.90 8.60 31.24
CA LYS A 183 -0.40 7.92 31.40
C LYS A 183 -1.28 8.03 30.15
N THR A 184 -1.17 9.12 29.38
CA THR A 184 -2.06 9.43 28.25
C THR A 184 -1.38 9.36 26.89
N SER A 185 -0.04 9.35 26.84
CA SER A 185 0.72 9.41 25.59
C SER A 185 1.91 8.46 25.58
N TYR A 186 2.30 8.02 24.38
CA TYR A 186 3.55 7.33 24.10
C TYR A 186 4.63 8.33 23.70
N GLY A 187 5.84 8.21 24.25
CA GLY A 187 7.01 8.92 23.77
C GLY A 187 7.56 8.22 22.53
N ILE A 188 7.80 8.94 21.43
CA ILE A 188 8.35 8.38 20.19
C ILE A 188 9.50 9.22 19.65
N PHE A 189 10.42 8.60 18.90
CA PHE A 189 11.44 9.32 18.14
C PHE A 189 10.92 9.70 16.76
N VAL A 190 11.18 10.94 16.37
CA VAL A 190 10.89 11.48 15.03
C VAL A 190 12.16 12.11 14.49
N ILE A 191 12.62 11.65 13.32
CA ILE A 191 13.73 12.26 12.59
C ILE A 191 13.14 13.31 11.65
N GLU A 192 13.45 14.58 11.89
CA GLU A 192 12.96 15.68 11.08
C GLU A 192 13.63 15.67 9.70
N GLY A 193 12.84 15.67 8.63
CA GLY A 193 13.37 15.49 7.28
C GLY A 193 14.35 16.58 6.81
N THR A 194 14.20 17.83 7.27
CA THR A 194 15.06 18.96 6.85
C THR A 194 16.34 19.06 7.67
N SER A 195 16.23 18.97 8.99
CA SER A 195 17.36 19.12 9.91
C SER A 195 18.13 17.81 10.13
N LEU A 196 17.52 16.67 9.80
CA LEU A 196 17.99 15.31 10.13
C LEU A 196 18.28 15.12 11.62
N LYS A 197 17.67 15.94 12.47
CA LYS A 197 17.75 15.80 13.92
C LYS A 197 16.61 14.91 14.41
N SER A 198 16.92 14.09 15.42
CA SER A 198 15.88 13.34 16.12
C SER A 198 15.34 14.16 17.29
N SER A 199 14.02 14.16 17.45
CA SER A 199 13.36 14.69 18.64
C SER A 199 12.37 13.67 19.21
N VAL A 200 12.05 13.81 20.50
CA VAL A 200 10.99 13.02 21.13
C VAL A 200 9.66 13.75 20.97
N LYS A 201 8.65 13.07 20.45
CA LYS A 201 7.27 13.55 20.31
C LYS A 201 6.31 12.66 21.10
N PHE A 202 5.09 13.13 21.30
CA PHE A 202 4.08 12.45 22.10
C PHE A 202 2.84 12.12 21.28
N VAL A 203 2.54 10.82 21.14
CA VAL A 203 1.34 10.32 20.46
C VAL A 203 0.31 9.89 21.50
N PRO A 204 -0.95 10.35 21.44
CA PRO A 204 -2.00 9.88 22.34
C PRO A 204 -2.17 8.36 22.30
N ARG A 205 -2.34 7.71 23.44
CA ARG A 205 -2.48 6.24 23.52
C ARG A 205 -3.65 5.71 22.70
N VAL A 206 -4.73 6.48 22.59
CA VAL A 206 -5.92 6.13 21.80
C VAL A 206 -5.68 6.10 20.29
N SER A 207 -4.59 6.70 19.82
CA SER A 207 -4.30 6.85 18.39
C SER A 207 -3.32 5.80 17.85
N ALA A 208 -2.83 4.90 18.69
CA ALA A 208 -1.75 4.00 18.33
C ALA A 208 -1.75 2.68 19.10
N LEU A 209 -1.09 1.70 18.51
CA LEU A 209 -0.89 0.36 19.05
C LEU A 209 0.61 0.10 19.22
N VAL A 210 1.02 -0.29 20.42
CA VAL A 210 2.37 -0.84 20.65
C VAL A 210 2.36 -2.28 20.15
N SER A 211 3.40 -2.73 19.45
CA SER A 211 3.45 -4.14 19.03
C SER A 211 3.55 -5.08 20.26
N TYR A 212 2.65 -6.06 20.34
CA TYR A 212 2.63 -7.08 21.40
C TYR A 212 2.28 -8.46 20.83
N PRO A 213 2.70 -9.55 21.52
CA PRO A 213 2.36 -10.91 21.10
C PRO A 213 0.86 -11.15 20.98
N GLN A 214 0.43 -11.65 19.81
CA GLN A 214 -0.97 -11.96 19.52
C GLN A 214 -1.08 -13.31 18.83
N ASN A 215 -2.03 -14.13 19.26
CA ASN A 215 -2.43 -15.28 18.45
C ASN A 215 -3.27 -14.82 17.24
N SER A 216 -3.46 -15.72 16.27
CA SER A 216 -4.19 -15.42 15.03
C SER A 216 -5.62 -14.91 15.29
N SER A 217 -6.30 -15.44 16.30
CA SER A 217 -7.67 -15.04 16.64
C SER A 217 -7.73 -13.63 17.24
N GLN A 218 -6.79 -13.28 18.11
CA GLN A 218 -6.67 -11.94 18.70
C GLN A 218 -6.33 -10.89 17.63
N ALA A 219 -5.40 -11.22 16.72
CA ALA A 219 -5.03 -10.36 15.61
C ALA A 219 -6.21 -10.14 14.64
N ALA A 220 -6.96 -11.20 14.32
CA ALA A 220 -8.17 -11.11 13.49
C ALA A 220 -9.25 -10.23 14.15
N ALA A 221 -9.50 -10.40 15.45
CA ALA A 221 -10.46 -9.56 16.18
C ALA A 221 -10.03 -8.09 16.21
N LEU A 222 -8.74 -7.81 16.43
CA LEU A 222 -8.19 -6.45 16.37
C LEU A 222 -8.33 -5.85 14.96
N PHE A 223 -8.06 -6.64 13.92
CA PHE A 223 -8.18 -6.26 12.52
C PHE A 223 -9.60 -5.85 12.14
N VAL A 224 -10.59 -6.67 12.47
CA VAL A 224 -12.02 -6.36 12.23
C VAL A 224 -12.43 -5.12 13.03
N ARG A 225 -12.01 -5.00 14.29
CA ARG A 225 -12.31 -3.82 15.12
C ARG A 225 -11.73 -2.53 14.53
N LEU A 226 -10.48 -2.57 14.06
CA LEU A 226 -9.83 -1.42 13.43
C LEU A 226 -10.57 -1.00 12.16
N LEU A 227 -10.95 -1.96 11.32
CA LEU A 227 -11.72 -1.69 10.11
C LEU A 227 -13.11 -1.11 10.44
N LYS A 228 -13.79 -1.63 11.46
CA LYS A 228 -15.06 -1.06 11.95
C LYS A 228 -14.87 0.39 12.42
N GLN A 229 -13.81 0.68 13.16
CA GLN A 229 -13.48 2.06 13.56
C GLN A 229 -13.28 2.98 12.35
N TRP A 230 -12.61 2.51 11.30
CA TRP A 230 -12.41 3.28 10.06
C TRP A 230 -13.70 3.47 9.25
N ALA A 231 -14.60 2.50 9.28
CA ALA A 231 -15.87 2.53 8.56
C ALA A 231 -16.96 3.37 9.25
N HIS A 232 -16.97 3.41 10.59
CA HIS A 232 -18.02 4.04 11.42
C HIS A 232 -17.59 5.35 12.06
N ASP A 233 -16.60 6.01 11.48
CA ASP A 233 -16.11 7.23 12.07
C ASP A 233 -17.14 8.37 11.94
N LYS A 234 -17.41 9.06 13.06
CA LYS A 234 -18.44 10.11 13.14
C LYS A 234 -18.00 11.44 12.52
N ASP A 235 -16.69 11.67 12.39
CA ASP A 235 -16.12 12.96 11.97
C ASP A 235 -15.88 13.04 10.45
N GLY A 236 -16.17 11.96 9.72
CA GLY A 236 -16.08 11.94 8.26
C GLY A 236 -15.81 10.55 7.70
N ILE A 237 -15.40 10.51 6.43
CA ILE A 237 -15.11 9.27 5.71
C ILE A 237 -13.64 9.18 5.33
N ILE A 238 -13.19 7.95 5.09
CA ILE A 238 -11.94 7.67 4.38
C ILE A 238 -12.28 7.48 2.90
N PRO A 239 -11.78 8.35 1.99
CA PRO A 239 -12.12 8.22 0.58
C PRO A 239 -11.45 7.00 -0.05
N TYR A 240 -12.09 6.48 -1.10
CA TYR A 240 -11.42 5.55 -2.00
C TYR A 240 -10.38 6.32 -2.83
N VAL A 241 -9.16 5.80 -2.86
CA VAL A 241 -8.08 6.32 -3.70
C VAL A 241 -7.41 5.14 -4.39
N PHE A 242 -7.43 5.11 -5.72
CA PHE A 242 -6.80 4.05 -6.52
C PHE A 242 -5.28 4.02 -6.27
N GLY A 243 -4.74 2.87 -5.86
CA GLY A 243 -3.35 2.75 -5.41
C GLY A 243 -3.11 3.42 -4.03
N GLY A 244 -4.15 3.89 -3.36
CA GLY A 244 -4.06 4.54 -2.06
C GLY A 244 -3.71 3.55 -0.95
N CYS A 245 -2.71 3.88 -0.13
CA CYS A 245 -2.33 3.13 1.07
C CYS A 245 -1.99 4.08 2.22
N SER A 246 -2.50 5.30 2.21
CA SER A 246 -2.27 6.26 3.27
C SER A 246 -3.59 6.92 3.66
N TYR A 247 -3.76 7.20 4.93
CA TYR A 247 -4.93 7.85 5.48
C TYR A 247 -4.44 8.90 6.46
N LYS A 248 -4.42 10.17 6.01
CA LYS A 248 -3.91 11.32 6.78
C LYS A 248 -5.02 12.15 7.41
N ARG A 249 -6.19 12.20 6.80
CA ARG A 249 -7.33 12.92 7.35
C ARG A 249 -8.62 12.33 6.82
N LYS A 250 -9.66 12.50 7.62
CA LYS A 250 -11.03 12.26 7.20
C LYS A 250 -11.49 13.44 6.36
N ILE A 251 -12.48 13.17 5.52
CA ILE A 251 -13.15 14.22 4.77
C ILE A 251 -14.64 14.19 5.03
N ILE A 252 -15.25 15.36 4.99
CA ILE A 252 -16.71 15.49 5.01
C ILE A 252 -17.25 14.88 3.69
N PRO A 253 -18.28 14.02 3.74
CA PRO A 253 -18.91 13.48 2.53
C PRO A 253 -19.56 14.58 1.68
N GLN A 254 -18.84 15.13 0.70
CA GLN A 254 -19.34 16.22 -0.16
C GLN A 254 -19.49 15.83 -1.64
N GLY A 255 -20.06 14.64 -1.88
CA GLY A 255 -20.22 14.08 -3.22
C GLY A 255 -18.88 13.82 -3.93
N PHE A 256 -18.99 13.38 -5.18
CA PHE A 256 -17.89 13.16 -6.11
C PHE A 256 -18.43 13.31 -7.53
N SER A 257 -17.55 13.57 -8.49
CA SER A 257 -17.94 13.69 -9.89
C SER A 257 -16.92 13.04 -10.80
N LEU A 258 -17.41 12.52 -11.92
CA LEU A 258 -16.58 12.10 -13.03
C LEU A 258 -16.18 13.34 -13.83
N VAL A 259 -14.88 13.52 -14.05
CA VAL A 259 -14.33 14.56 -14.92
C VAL A 259 -13.86 13.91 -16.19
N SER A 260 -14.27 14.46 -17.33
CA SER A 260 -13.81 14.05 -18.66
C SER A 260 -13.11 15.21 -19.33
N LYS A 261 -11.92 14.98 -19.89
CA LYS A 261 -11.14 16.00 -20.64
C LYS A 261 -10.31 15.35 -21.74
N ILE A 262 -9.83 16.15 -22.69
CA ILE A 262 -8.90 15.69 -23.72
C ILE A 262 -7.47 15.99 -23.24
N ARG A 263 -6.57 14.99 -23.30
CA ARG A 263 -5.14 15.14 -22.99
C ARG A 263 -4.34 14.50 -24.10
N SER A 264 -3.48 15.28 -24.76
CA SER A 264 -2.65 14.81 -25.88
C SER A 264 -3.46 14.12 -26.99
N GLY A 265 -4.66 14.64 -27.29
CA GLY A 265 -5.55 14.06 -28.31
C GLY A 265 -6.40 12.87 -27.85
N GLU A 266 -6.17 12.34 -26.64
CA GLU A 266 -6.96 11.23 -26.10
C GLU A 266 -8.01 11.72 -25.10
N GLN A 267 -9.21 11.15 -25.17
CA GLN A 267 -10.23 11.36 -24.14
C GLN A 267 -9.84 10.58 -22.88
N ILE A 268 -9.68 11.32 -21.79
CA ILE A 268 -9.42 10.76 -20.46
C ILE A 268 -10.56 11.12 -19.51
N SER A 269 -10.86 10.21 -18.57
CA SER A 269 -11.80 10.46 -17.48
C SER A 269 -11.31 9.93 -16.14
N TYR A 270 -11.64 10.66 -15.07
CA TYR A 270 -11.27 10.31 -13.70
C TYR A 270 -12.24 10.85 -12.67
N TRP A 271 -12.25 10.22 -11.51
CA TRP A 271 -13.05 10.62 -10.37
C TRP A 271 -12.31 11.62 -9.50
N GLN A 272 -13.03 12.64 -9.05
CA GLN A 272 -12.55 13.63 -8.09
C GLN A 272 -13.60 13.95 -7.01
N ARG A 273 -13.15 14.50 -5.89
CA ARG A 273 -14.00 15.07 -4.85
C ARG A 273 -13.74 16.57 -4.75
N LYS A 274 -14.80 17.37 -4.61
CA LYS A 274 -14.75 18.84 -4.67
C LYS A 274 -13.75 19.49 -3.71
N ASN A 275 -13.54 18.92 -2.51
CA ASN A 275 -12.69 19.50 -1.48
C ASN A 275 -11.38 18.74 -1.24
N LEU A 276 -11.06 17.76 -2.10
CA LEU A 276 -9.77 17.10 -2.03
C LEU A 276 -8.77 17.93 -2.83
N GLN A 277 -7.92 18.67 -2.11
CA GLN A 277 -6.76 19.31 -2.70
C GLN A 277 -5.89 18.23 -3.38
N PRO A 278 -5.42 18.45 -4.62
CA PRO A 278 -4.69 17.45 -5.39
C PRO A 278 -3.42 16.94 -4.68
N GLN A 279 -2.77 17.82 -3.90
CA GLN A 279 -1.50 17.52 -3.28
C GLN A 279 -1.62 16.38 -2.25
N SER A 280 -1.13 15.20 -2.66
CA SER A 280 -1.01 14.00 -1.85
C SER A 280 -2.36 13.52 -1.28
N LEU A 281 -3.27 13.18 -2.19
CA LEU A 281 -4.51 12.47 -1.88
C LEU A 281 -4.22 11.27 -0.98
N SER A 282 -4.93 11.18 0.13
CA SER A 282 -4.85 10.04 1.05
C SER A 282 -6.18 9.32 1.09
N GLY A 283 -6.16 8.01 0.92
CA GLY A 283 -7.26 7.10 1.10
C GLY A 283 -6.78 5.67 0.90
N PHE A 284 -7.73 4.76 0.75
CA PHE A 284 -7.41 3.36 0.48
C PHE A 284 -8.02 2.88 -0.82
N ASP A 285 -7.29 2.01 -1.54
CA ASP A 285 -7.91 1.03 -2.42
C ASP A 285 -8.31 -0.23 -1.62
N CYS A 286 -9.09 -1.13 -2.23
CA CYS A 286 -9.66 -2.31 -1.56
C CYS A 286 -8.59 -3.19 -0.91
N SER A 287 -7.52 -3.53 -1.65
CA SER A 287 -6.43 -4.37 -1.19
C SER A 287 -5.50 -3.68 -0.18
N SER A 288 -5.25 -2.39 -0.35
CA SER A 288 -4.31 -1.62 0.46
C SER A 288 -4.92 -1.27 1.82
N MET A 289 -6.24 -1.14 1.91
CA MET A 289 -6.96 -1.08 3.19
C MET A 289 -6.64 -2.32 4.04
N ILE A 290 -6.83 -3.51 3.44
CA ILE A 290 -6.58 -4.80 4.11
C ILE A 290 -5.10 -4.91 4.48
N LEU A 291 -4.18 -4.62 3.55
CA LEU A 291 -2.74 -4.63 3.79
C LEU A 291 -2.36 -3.74 4.98
N CYS A 292 -2.80 -2.48 4.99
CA CYS A 292 -2.49 -1.52 6.04
C CYS A 292 -3.03 -1.98 7.40
N ALA A 293 -4.32 -2.33 7.47
CA ALA A 293 -4.96 -2.75 8.72
C ALA A 293 -4.36 -4.07 9.25
N ALA A 294 -4.10 -5.03 8.37
CA ALA A 294 -3.49 -6.31 8.73
C ALA A 294 -2.10 -6.09 9.35
N GLN A 295 -1.25 -5.25 8.75
CA GLN A 295 0.08 -4.95 9.26
C GLN A 295 0.07 -4.18 10.58
N ILE A 296 -0.87 -3.25 10.77
CA ILE A 296 -1.09 -2.59 12.07
C ILE A 296 -1.42 -3.64 13.15
N CYS A 297 -2.19 -4.67 12.79
CA CYS A 297 -2.64 -5.72 13.69
C CYS A 297 -1.67 -6.92 13.74
N GLY A 298 -0.45 -6.81 13.22
CA GLY A 298 0.54 -7.88 13.27
C GLY A 298 0.20 -9.14 12.45
N ILE A 299 -0.74 -9.04 11.51
CA ILE A 299 -1.09 -10.13 10.59
C ILE A 299 -0.06 -10.14 9.44
N PRO A 300 0.55 -11.30 9.12
CA PRO A 300 1.56 -11.42 8.06
C PRO A 300 0.94 -11.37 6.66
N TYR A 301 0.33 -10.24 6.33
CA TYR A 301 -0.32 -9.97 5.05
C TYR A 301 0.57 -9.03 4.22
N PHE A 302 0.85 -9.42 2.98
CA PHE A 302 1.81 -8.73 2.10
C PHE A 302 1.27 -8.50 0.67
N TYR A 303 -0.01 -8.79 0.43
CA TYR A 303 -0.57 -8.79 -0.92
C TYR A 303 -1.04 -7.40 -1.32
N LYS A 304 -0.33 -6.75 -2.24
CA LYS A 304 -0.59 -5.36 -2.63
C LYS A 304 -1.82 -5.17 -3.52
N ASN A 305 -2.19 -6.16 -4.32
CA ASN A 305 -3.37 -6.11 -5.18
C ASN A 305 -4.23 -7.38 -5.01
N SER A 306 -5.50 -7.30 -5.40
CA SER A 306 -6.46 -8.41 -5.28
C SER A 306 -6.02 -9.66 -6.06
N PHE A 307 -5.34 -9.49 -7.19
CA PHE A 307 -4.79 -10.60 -7.98
C PHE A 307 -3.68 -11.38 -7.25
N THR A 308 -2.86 -10.67 -6.47
CA THR A 308 -1.81 -11.27 -5.64
C THR A 308 -2.41 -12.09 -4.52
N LEU A 309 -3.45 -11.57 -3.86
CA LEU A 309 -4.20 -12.29 -2.85
C LEU A 309 -4.76 -13.59 -3.41
N TYR A 310 -5.43 -13.52 -4.57
CA TYR A 310 -6.04 -14.69 -5.22
C TYR A 310 -5.05 -15.85 -5.42
N HIS A 311 -3.82 -15.53 -5.82
CA HIS A 311 -2.79 -16.53 -6.09
C HIS A 311 -1.96 -16.95 -4.87
N SER A 312 -2.06 -16.25 -3.75
CA SER A 312 -1.12 -16.44 -2.62
C SER A 312 -1.79 -16.83 -1.31
N MET A 313 -3.08 -16.59 -1.16
CA MET A 313 -3.84 -16.90 0.05
C MET A 313 -4.58 -18.24 -0.11
N GLU A 314 -4.72 -19.02 0.97
CA GLU A 314 -5.49 -20.27 0.90
C GLU A 314 -7.00 -19.98 0.91
N MET A 315 -7.71 -20.61 -0.01
CA MET A 315 -9.16 -20.56 -0.07
C MET A 315 -9.78 -21.29 1.13
N LEU A 316 -10.97 -20.86 1.52
CA LEU A 316 -11.82 -21.53 2.49
C LEU A 316 -12.16 -22.94 1.97
N LYS A 317 -11.86 -23.97 2.77
CA LYS A 317 -12.18 -25.35 2.38
C LYS A 317 -13.69 -25.61 2.45
N LYS A 318 -14.17 -26.65 1.76
CA LYS A 318 -15.61 -26.97 1.68
C LYS A 318 -16.27 -27.21 3.05
N ASP A 319 -15.51 -27.76 4.00
CA ASP A 319 -15.92 -28.08 5.37
C ASP A 319 -15.64 -26.95 6.38
N GLU A 320 -14.94 -25.90 5.96
CA GLU A 320 -14.62 -24.78 6.83
C GLU A 320 -15.74 -23.74 6.86
N LYS A 321 -16.07 -23.27 8.07
CA LYS A 321 -17.00 -22.15 8.26
C LYS A 321 -16.28 -20.83 8.04
N LEU A 322 -16.93 -19.93 7.32
CA LEU A 322 -16.54 -18.53 7.19
C LEU A 322 -16.48 -17.87 8.58
N LYS A 323 -15.50 -17.00 8.81
CA LYS A 323 -15.29 -16.27 10.07
C LYS A 323 -15.12 -14.77 9.84
N GLU A 324 -15.35 -13.98 10.88
CA GLU A 324 -15.00 -12.56 10.86
C GLU A 324 -13.51 -12.38 10.58
N GLY A 325 -13.18 -11.44 9.69
CA GLY A 325 -11.84 -11.20 9.19
C GLY A 325 -11.49 -11.98 7.92
N ASP A 326 -12.24 -13.03 7.55
CA ASP A 326 -12.05 -13.72 6.27
C ASP A 326 -12.31 -12.78 5.10
N ILE A 327 -11.71 -13.11 3.95
CA ILE A 327 -11.69 -12.23 2.78
C ILE A 327 -12.60 -12.79 1.69
N ILE A 328 -13.48 -11.94 1.19
CA ILE A 328 -14.30 -12.20 0.00
C ILE A 328 -13.59 -11.56 -1.17
N TRP A 329 -13.40 -12.32 -2.25
CA TRP A 329 -12.72 -11.87 -3.46
C TRP A 329 -13.57 -12.12 -4.69
N TYR A 330 -13.48 -11.20 -5.65
CA TYR A 330 -13.79 -11.47 -7.04
C TYR A 330 -12.84 -10.64 -7.92
N SER A 331 -12.83 -10.90 -9.23
CA SER A 331 -11.92 -10.20 -10.14
C SER A 331 -12.01 -8.67 -10.01
N GLY A 332 -10.89 -8.07 -9.59
CA GLY A 332 -10.74 -6.63 -9.40
C GLY A 332 -11.14 -6.08 -8.02
N HIS A 333 -11.57 -6.91 -7.05
CA HIS A 333 -12.00 -6.39 -5.74
C HIS A 333 -11.84 -7.38 -4.57
N VAL A 334 -11.73 -6.83 -3.35
CA VAL A 334 -11.68 -7.59 -2.10
C VAL A 334 -12.46 -6.90 -0.99
N MET A 335 -13.06 -7.69 -0.10
CA MET A 335 -13.88 -7.24 1.02
C MET A 335 -13.60 -8.10 2.25
N VAL A 336 -13.87 -7.58 3.44
CA VAL A 336 -13.64 -8.27 4.71
C VAL A 336 -14.97 -8.62 5.36
N VAL A 337 -15.14 -9.86 5.81
CA VAL A 337 -16.29 -10.28 6.63
C VAL A 337 -16.21 -9.57 7.97
N SER A 338 -17.15 -8.66 8.28
CA SER A 338 -17.05 -7.82 9.48
C SER A 338 -17.98 -8.25 10.60
N ASP A 339 -19.17 -8.78 10.30
CA ASP A 339 -20.12 -9.31 11.27
C ASP A 339 -20.97 -10.41 10.63
N ILE A 340 -20.74 -11.67 11.02
CA ILE A 340 -21.45 -12.81 10.42
C ILE A 340 -22.92 -12.81 10.80
N GLN A 341 -23.23 -12.49 12.06
CA GLN A 341 -24.60 -12.54 12.56
C GLN A 341 -25.48 -11.49 11.89
N LYS A 342 -24.90 -10.33 11.57
CA LYS A 342 -25.60 -9.22 10.89
C LYS A 342 -25.41 -9.21 9.38
N ASN A 343 -24.71 -10.20 8.81
CA ASN A 343 -24.38 -10.28 7.39
C ASN A 343 -23.71 -9.00 6.85
N LEU A 344 -22.80 -8.41 7.63
CA LEU A 344 -22.09 -7.18 7.27
C LEU A 344 -20.67 -7.47 6.78
N LEU A 345 -20.22 -6.69 5.80
CA LEU A 345 -18.86 -6.67 5.28
C LEU A 345 -18.28 -5.25 5.28
N ILE A 346 -16.96 -5.15 5.25
CA ILE A 346 -16.23 -3.89 5.09
C ILE A 346 -15.44 -3.90 3.79
N GLU A 347 -15.50 -2.80 3.06
CA GLU A 347 -14.77 -2.61 1.81
C GLU A 347 -14.34 -1.15 1.61
N ALA A 348 -13.25 -0.94 0.87
CA ALA A 348 -12.97 0.33 0.22
C ALA A 348 -13.35 0.18 -1.25
N VAL A 349 -14.44 0.82 -1.68
CA VAL A 349 -14.99 0.64 -3.04
C VAL A 349 -14.92 1.93 -3.85
N GLY A 350 -14.69 1.77 -5.16
CA GLY A 350 -14.63 2.82 -6.14
C GLY A 350 -15.90 3.68 -6.26
N TYR A 351 -15.77 4.73 -7.04
CA TYR A 351 -16.78 5.77 -7.24
C TYR A 351 -17.90 5.32 -8.18
N GLU A 352 -17.57 4.46 -9.13
CA GLU A 352 -18.49 3.82 -10.07
C GLU A 352 -19.57 2.99 -9.36
N ALA A 353 -19.28 2.47 -8.17
CA ALA A 353 -20.26 1.77 -7.34
C ALA A 353 -21.20 2.71 -6.58
N GLY A 354 -20.99 4.03 -6.66
CA GLY A 354 -21.84 5.03 -6.01
C GLY A 354 -21.49 5.33 -4.55
N TYR A 355 -20.35 4.85 -4.06
CA TYR A 355 -19.90 5.09 -2.67
C TYR A 355 -18.58 5.88 -2.58
N GLY A 356 -17.51 5.39 -3.24
CA GLY A 356 -16.20 6.06 -3.27
C GLY A 356 -15.50 6.20 -1.91
N ARG A 357 -15.68 5.25 -1.00
CA ARG A 357 -15.19 5.33 0.40
C ARG A 357 -14.96 3.96 1.03
N VAL A 358 -14.33 3.97 2.21
CA VAL A 358 -14.39 2.87 3.18
C VAL A 358 -15.74 2.89 3.90
N HIS A 359 -16.42 1.75 3.98
CA HIS A 359 -17.68 1.61 4.72
C HIS A 359 -17.92 0.19 5.22
N GLU A 360 -18.86 0.05 6.16
CA GLU A 360 -19.46 -1.24 6.52
C GLU A 360 -20.87 -1.29 5.93
N ILE A 361 -21.21 -2.40 5.30
CA ILE A 361 -22.46 -2.54 4.55
C ILE A 361 -22.98 -3.97 4.62
N SER A 362 -24.30 -4.13 4.56
CA SER A 362 -24.95 -5.43 4.49
C SER A 362 -24.76 -6.09 3.12
N ILE A 363 -24.59 -7.41 3.10
CA ILE A 363 -24.29 -8.18 1.89
C ILE A 363 -25.38 -8.08 0.82
N ASP A 364 -26.64 -7.93 1.23
CA ASP A 364 -27.81 -7.74 0.35
C ASP A 364 -27.78 -6.44 -0.46
N LYS A 365 -27.03 -5.44 0.02
CA LYS A 365 -26.78 -4.18 -0.70
C LYS A 365 -25.58 -4.27 -1.63
N VAL A 366 -24.79 -5.34 -1.54
CA VAL A 366 -23.57 -5.55 -2.35
C VAL A 366 -23.84 -6.54 -3.46
N PHE A 367 -24.56 -7.63 -3.19
CA PHE A 367 -24.86 -8.68 -4.14
C PHE A 367 -26.37 -8.89 -4.25
N LYS A 368 -26.87 -8.90 -5.48
CA LYS A 368 -28.27 -9.21 -5.76
C LYS A 368 -28.60 -10.63 -5.31
N GLN A 369 -29.75 -10.80 -4.66
CA GLN A 369 -30.28 -12.11 -4.20
C GLN A 369 -29.39 -12.86 -3.20
N ILE A 370 -28.39 -12.20 -2.59
CA ILE A 370 -27.59 -12.75 -1.50
C ILE A 370 -27.84 -11.90 -0.26
N SER A 371 -28.67 -12.38 0.65
CA SER A 371 -29.01 -11.72 1.91
C SER A 371 -28.20 -12.23 3.10
N THR A 372 -27.58 -13.41 2.98
CA THR A 372 -26.80 -14.01 4.07
C THR A 372 -25.44 -14.54 3.64
N TYR A 373 -24.52 -14.68 4.59
CA TYR A 373 -23.26 -15.37 4.35
C TYR A 373 -23.43 -16.86 4.00
N ALA A 374 -24.49 -17.51 4.48
CA ALA A 374 -24.78 -18.90 4.11
C ALA A 374 -25.09 -19.03 2.60
N GLU A 375 -25.84 -18.08 2.05
CA GLU A 375 -26.11 -18.00 0.61
C GLU A 375 -24.84 -17.68 -0.17
N LEU A 376 -24.00 -16.75 0.30
CA LEU A 376 -22.71 -16.46 -0.33
C LEU A 376 -21.79 -17.70 -0.38
N VAL A 377 -21.70 -18.45 0.73
CA VAL A 377 -20.92 -19.69 0.81
C VAL A 377 -21.50 -20.75 -0.14
N THR A 378 -22.82 -20.86 -0.21
CA THR A 378 -23.49 -21.77 -1.15
C THR A 378 -23.17 -21.40 -2.61
N ALA A 379 -23.25 -20.11 -2.96
CA ALA A 379 -22.91 -19.62 -4.28
C ALA A 379 -21.43 -19.87 -4.62
N TYR A 380 -20.51 -19.64 -3.67
CA TYR A 380 -19.10 -19.99 -3.80
C TYR A 380 -18.88 -21.48 -4.08
N GLN A 381 -19.52 -22.36 -3.30
CA GLN A 381 -19.36 -23.82 -3.41
C GLN A 381 -19.98 -24.38 -4.70
N LYS A 382 -21.06 -23.76 -5.18
CA LYS A 382 -21.76 -24.12 -6.42
C LYS A 382 -21.26 -23.35 -7.64
N GLU A 383 -20.22 -22.52 -7.48
CA GLU A 383 -19.68 -21.65 -8.54
C GLU A 383 -20.77 -20.81 -9.25
N THR A 384 -21.76 -20.35 -8.48
CA THR A 384 -22.88 -19.58 -9.01
C THR A 384 -22.45 -18.14 -9.25
N PRO A 385 -22.60 -17.61 -10.48
CA PRO A 385 -22.33 -16.20 -10.76
C PRO A 385 -23.22 -15.29 -9.92
N LEU A 386 -22.65 -14.18 -9.44
CA LEU A 386 -23.38 -13.15 -8.71
C LEU A 386 -23.54 -11.87 -9.55
N GLU A 387 -24.37 -10.96 -9.08
CA GLU A 387 -24.50 -9.62 -9.64
C GLU A 387 -24.22 -8.58 -8.56
N ARG A 388 -23.18 -7.76 -8.75
CA ARG A 388 -22.87 -6.67 -7.82
C ARG A 388 -23.85 -5.53 -8.04
N LEU A 389 -24.29 -4.92 -6.95
CA LEU A 389 -25.18 -3.77 -6.94
C LEU A 389 -24.42 -2.44 -6.85
N HIS A 390 -24.99 -1.43 -7.49
CA HIS A 390 -24.67 -0.02 -7.29
C HIS A 390 -25.35 0.49 -6.00
N SER A 391 -24.89 1.60 -5.43
CA SER A 391 -25.47 2.19 -4.21
C SER A 391 -26.96 2.57 -4.32
N SER A 392 -27.48 2.66 -5.54
CA SER A 392 -28.90 2.90 -5.84
C SER A 392 -29.73 1.61 -5.95
N GLY A 393 -29.15 0.44 -5.67
CA GLY A 393 -29.81 -0.87 -5.75
C GLY A 393 -29.90 -1.47 -7.16
N ARG A 394 -29.46 -0.76 -8.21
CA ARG A 394 -29.44 -1.29 -9.59
C ARG A 394 -28.22 -2.20 -9.82
N PRO A 395 -28.29 -3.14 -10.78
CA PRO A 395 -27.13 -3.92 -11.21
C PRO A 395 -25.97 -3.02 -11.66
N LEU A 396 -24.75 -3.33 -11.19
CA LEU A 396 -23.51 -2.66 -11.59
C LEU A 396 -22.70 -3.54 -12.55
N LYS A 397 -22.43 -4.79 -12.16
CA LYS A 397 -21.70 -5.77 -13.00
C LYS A 397 -21.95 -7.20 -12.58
N ALA A 398 -21.85 -8.12 -13.54
CA ALA A 398 -21.76 -9.54 -13.26
C ALA A 398 -20.43 -9.90 -12.57
N VAL A 399 -20.50 -10.88 -11.68
CA VAL A 399 -19.37 -11.45 -10.93
C VAL A 399 -19.36 -12.95 -11.20
N TYR A 400 -18.59 -13.37 -12.20
CA TYR A 400 -18.54 -14.76 -12.65
C TYR A 400 -17.87 -15.70 -11.66
N GLU A 401 -16.94 -15.18 -10.85
CA GLU A 401 -16.19 -15.97 -9.90
C GLU A 401 -16.08 -15.20 -8.58
N VAL A 402 -16.57 -15.83 -7.51
CA VAL A 402 -16.35 -15.41 -6.13
C VAL A 402 -15.46 -16.45 -5.48
N LYS A 403 -14.50 -16.01 -4.68
CA LYS A 403 -13.69 -16.86 -3.81
C LYS A 403 -13.76 -16.36 -2.38
N LEU A 404 -13.72 -17.29 -1.44
CA LEU A 404 -13.62 -17.02 -0.01
C LEU A 404 -12.25 -17.47 0.47
N PHE A 405 -11.54 -16.62 1.20
CA PHE A 405 -10.19 -16.89 1.69
C PHE A 405 -10.15 -16.82 3.21
N ALA A 406 -9.54 -17.83 3.83
CA ALA A 406 -9.47 -17.92 5.28
C ALA A 406 -8.29 -17.10 5.81
N LEU A 407 -8.54 -16.08 6.64
CA LEU A 407 -7.49 -15.19 7.18
C LEU A 407 -6.45 -15.98 7.97
N LYS A 408 -6.89 -17.01 8.70
CA LYS A 408 -6.03 -17.92 9.47
C LYS A 408 -4.91 -18.59 8.64
N SER A 409 -5.10 -18.74 7.31
CA SER A 409 -4.12 -19.39 6.43
C SER A 409 -2.78 -18.64 6.38
N LEU A 410 -2.78 -17.33 6.63
CA LEU A 410 -1.58 -16.48 6.66
C LEU A 410 -0.58 -16.89 7.75
N TRP A 411 -1.04 -17.58 8.79
CA TRP A 411 -0.15 -18.11 9.82
C TRP A 411 0.43 -19.48 9.46
N ASN A 412 -0.21 -20.22 8.56
CA ASN A 412 0.16 -21.59 8.19
C ASN A 412 1.05 -21.66 6.95
N ASN A 413 0.94 -20.69 6.02
CA ASN A 413 1.66 -20.64 4.74
C ASN A 413 3.19 -20.41 4.83
N ARG A 414 3.81 -20.75 5.97
CA ARG A 414 5.22 -20.44 6.31
C ARG A 414 6.24 -21.44 5.73
N ARG A 415 5.86 -22.25 4.74
CA ARG A 415 6.70 -23.34 4.20
C ARG A 415 6.84 -23.35 2.67
N ARG A 416 6.47 -22.28 1.96
CA ARG A 416 6.65 -22.20 0.50
C ARG A 416 7.65 -21.14 0.11
#